data_AF-A0A517I8K7-F1
#
_entry.id   AF-A0A517I8K7-F1
#
_cell.length_a   1.000
_cell.length_b   1.000
_cell.length_c   1.000
_cell.angle_alpha   90.00
_cell.angle_beta   90.00
_cell.angle_gamma   90.00
#
_symmetry.space_group_name_H-M   'P 1'
#
loop_
_entity.id
_entity.type
_entity.pdbx_description
1 polymer ?
#
loop_
_entity_poly.entity_id
_entity_poly.type
_entity_poly.pdbx_seq_one_letter_code
_entity_poly.pdbx_strand_id
1 'polypeptide(L)'
;MKRTLSCLSATLLLASMLATPSYAESNKTTATSPSSKSNQSIQAKAIDPHLLNGFRVKETNSATVYLVMDGKKRGIVSAEVYFKLFNSWDGIREYSSLSSIPDGPVIGENAQLIKFQSSATVYLLDEENGRVVKRGITSASVFNKYNFDWSKIIVLADSLKNAFPDGSLLDK
;
A
#
# COMPACT_ATOMS: atom_id res chain seq x y z
N MET A 1 -38.33 43.37 21.60
CA MET A 1 -38.82 42.28 22.48
C MET A 1 -37.80 41.14 22.33
N LYS A 2 -36.83 40.82 23.19
CA LYS A 2 -36.71 40.61 24.65
C LYS A 2 -37.74 39.62 25.24
N ARG A 3 -37.27 38.39 25.53
CA ARG A 3 -37.53 37.48 26.70
C ARG A 3 -37.01 36.06 26.35
N THR A 4 -35.96 35.43 26.91
CA THR A 4 -35.62 34.95 28.29
C THR A 4 -36.76 34.14 28.93
N LEU A 5 -36.64 33.01 29.64
CA LEU A 5 -35.62 31.99 29.99
C LEU A 5 -36.36 30.94 30.88
N SER A 6 -35.79 29.72 31.04
CA SER A 6 -35.79 28.89 32.28
C SER A 6 -36.96 27.93 32.64
N CYS A 7 -36.58 26.67 32.92
CA CYS A 7 -36.88 25.91 34.17
C CYS A 7 -35.85 24.75 34.27
N LEU A 8 -34.94 24.72 35.27
CA LEU A 8 -35.06 24.06 36.59
C LEU A 8 -35.53 22.59 36.46
N SER A 9 -34.90 21.56 36.99
CA SER A 9 -34.01 21.42 38.15
C SER A 9 -33.39 20.01 38.10
N ALA A 10 -32.19 19.80 38.66
CA ALA A 10 -31.69 18.47 38.97
C ALA A 10 -31.10 18.47 40.38
N THR A 11 -31.69 17.63 41.21
CA THR A 11 -31.56 17.51 42.66
C THR A 11 -30.21 16.96 43.12
N LEU A 12 -29.76 17.52 44.24
CA LEU A 12 -28.65 17.08 45.07
C LEU A 12 -29.09 15.87 45.93
N LEU A 13 -28.30 14.79 45.95
CA LEU A 13 -28.33 13.80 47.04
C LEU A 13 -26.91 13.34 47.35
N LEU A 14 -26.60 13.39 48.64
CA LEU A 14 -25.27 13.27 49.23
C LEU A 14 -25.09 11.87 49.83
N ALA A 15 -23.91 11.30 49.58
CA ALA A 15 -23.12 10.39 50.42
C ALA A 15 -23.70 9.06 50.94
N SER A 16 -22.96 7.97 50.69
CA SER A 16 -22.36 7.20 51.79
C SER A 16 -21.21 6.32 51.27
N MET A 17 -20.08 6.41 51.97
CA MET A 17 -18.87 5.62 51.76
C MET A 17 -19.03 4.19 52.29
N LEU A 18 -18.47 3.22 51.57
CA LEU A 18 -17.85 2.04 52.17
C LEU A 18 -16.53 1.79 51.41
N ALA A 19 -15.45 1.82 52.16
CA ALA A 19 -14.11 1.50 51.70
C ALA A 19 -13.93 -0.03 51.67
N THR A 20 -13.25 -0.53 50.64
CA THR A 20 -12.45 -1.76 50.72
C THR A 20 -11.09 -1.53 50.06
N PRO A 21 -10.00 -2.13 50.60
CA PRO A 21 -8.65 -1.73 50.25
C PRO A 21 -8.03 -2.63 49.17
N SER A 22 -6.94 -2.08 48.59
CA SER A 22 -5.73 -2.81 48.23
C SER A 22 -5.82 -3.83 47.09
N TYR A 23 -5.50 -3.37 45.89
CA TYR A 23 -4.48 -4.02 45.08
C TYR A 23 -3.41 -2.99 44.71
N ALA A 24 -2.19 -3.24 45.18
CA ALA A 24 -1.00 -2.61 44.66
C ALA A 24 -0.69 -3.23 43.29
N GLU A 25 -0.38 -2.41 42.28
CA GLU A 25 0.95 -2.49 41.66
C GLU A 25 1.26 -1.27 40.79
N SER A 26 2.54 -0.94 40.85
CA SER A 26 3.26 0.20 40.30
C SER A 26 3.32 0.21 38.77
N ASN A 27 3.05 1.36 38.15
CA ASN A 27 4.14 2.18 37.59
C ASN A 27 3.64 3.54 37.09
N LYS A 28 4.08 4.56 37.81
CA LYS A 28 4.17 5.95 37.39
C LYS A 28 5.33 6.06 36.40
N THR A 29 5.08 6.44 35.16
CA THR A 29 5.99 7.30 34.38
C THR A 29 5.18 8.11 33.38
N THR A 30 4.84 9.31 33.82
CA THR A 30 5.01 10.58 33.12
C THR A 30 4.77 10.60 31.61
N ALA A 31 3.62 11.16 31.25
CA ALA A 31 3.41 11.82 29.98
C ALA A 31 4.48 12.88 29.73
N THR A 32 5.23 12.72 28.64
CA THR A 32 5.89 13.82 27.96
C THR A 32 5.68 13.60 26.46
N SER A 33 4.68 14.28 25.90
CA SER A 33 4.74 14.63 24.47
C SER A 33 6.02 15.42 24.23
N PRO A 34 6.69 15.13 23.13
CA PRO A 34 6.83 16.19 22.14
C PRO A 34 6.40 15.70 20.78
N SER A 35 5.51 16.48 20.16
CA SER A 35 5.41 16.54 18.71
C SER A 35 6.80 16.84 18.15
N SER A 36 7.37 15.93 17.37
CA SER A 36 8.46 16.25 16.48
C SER A 36 8.14 15.70 15.10
N LYS A 37 7.85 16.63 14.18
CA LYS A 37 8.00 16.41 12.75
C LYS A 37 9.47 16.08 12.51
N SER A 38 9.84 14.80 12.53
CA SER A 38 11.17 14.40 12.12
C SER A 38 11.19 14.27 10.61
N ASN A 39 11.56 15.37 9.94
CA ASN A 39 12.20 15.30 8.63
C ASN A 39 13.52 14.53 8.81
N GLN A 40 13.48 13.20 8.71
CA GLN A 40 14.68 12.40 8.60
C GLN A 40 15.01 12.23 7.12
N SER A 41 15.96 13.04 6.66
CA SER A 41 16.74 12.76 5.47
C SER A 41 17.56 11.48 5.71
N ILE A 42 16.97 10.32 5.42
CA ILE A 42 17.72 9.06 5.35
C ILE A 42 18.53 9.11 4.06
N GLN A 43 19.84 9.33 4.19
CA GLN A 43 20.80 9.00 3.14
C GLN A 43 20.65 7.50 2.83
N ALA A 44 20.20 7.16 1.61
CA ALA A 44 20.00 5.79 1.17
C ALA A 44 21.34 5.06 0.96
N LYS A 45 22.08 4.79 2.03
CA LYS A 45 23.19 3.83 2.02
C LYS A 45 22.61 2.46 2.36
N ALA A 46 22.42 1.66 1.30
CA ALA A 46 22.01 0.26 1.26
C ALA A 46 20.66 -0.09 1.94
N ILE A 47 19.57 0.52 1.48
CA ILE A 47 18.28 -0.17 1.57
C ILE A 47 18.37 -1.34 0.59
N ASP A 48 18.28 -2.58 1.07
CA ASP A 48 18.04 -3.72 0.20
C ASP A 48 16.82 -3.39 -0.67
N PRO A 49 16.95 -3.25 -2.01
CA PRO A 49 15.85 -2.88 -2.88
C PRO A 49 14.62 -3.78 -2.74
N HIS A 50 14.78 -5.03 -2.29
CA HIS A 50 13.67 -5.94 -2.03
C HIS A 50 12.73 -5.45 -0.92
N LEU A 51 13.22 -4.65 0.03
CA LEU A 51 12.38 -4.02 1.06
C LEU A 51 11.44 -2.97 0.46
N LEU A 52 11.73 -2.49 -0.74
CA LEU A 52 10.89 -1.56 -1.46
C LEU A 52 9.88 -2.23 -2.38
N ASN A 53 9.91 -3.56 -2.55
CA ASN A 53 8.93 -4.28 -3.36
C ASN A 53 7.49 -3.91 -2.97
N GLY A 54 6.68 -3.65 -3.98
CA GLY A 54 5.28 -3.24 -3.83
C GLY A 54 5.08 -1.72 -3.70
N PHE A 55 6.12 -0.94 -3.45
CA PHE A 55 5.98 0.53 -3.46
C PHE A 55 6.02 1.10 -4.87
N ARG A 56 5.16 2.08 -5.09
CA ARG A 56 5.27 3.02 -6.20
C ARG A 56 6.15 4.17 -5.75
N VAL A 57 7.16 4.51 -6.56
CA VAL A 57 8.17 5.52 -6.23
C VAL A 57 8.39 6.47 -7.39
N LYS A 58 8.85 7.69 -7.10
CA LYS A 58 9.27 8.67 -8.12
C LYS A 58 10.40 9.55 -7.60
N GLU A 59 11.15 10.15 -8.52
CA GLU A 59 12.08 11.22 -8.18
C GLU A 59 11.35 12.56 -8.07
N THR A 60 11.84 13.44 -7.20
CA THR A 60 11.37 14.82 -7.10
C THR A 60 11.50 15.53 -8.45
N ASN A 61 10.46 16.26 -8.84
CA ASN A 61 10.32 16.92 -10.14
C ASN A 61 10.31 16.00 -11.38
N SER A 62 10.30 14.68 -11.22
CA SER A 62 10.08 13.74 -12.32
C SER A 62 8.59 13.39 -12.45
N ALA A 63 8.10 13.23 -13.67
CA ALA A 63 6.76 12.72 -13.93
C ALA A 63 6.69 11.18 -13.87
N THR A 64 7.83 10.50 -14.06
CA THR A 64 7.87 9.05 -14.17
C THR A 64 7.62 8.39 -12.81
N VAL A 65 6.62 7.51 -12.78
CA VAL A 65 6.34 6.64 -11.64
C VAL A 65 6.90 5.26 -11.92
N TYR A 66 7.58 4.69 -10.93
CA TYR A 66 8.13 3.35 -10.97
C TYR A 66 7.37 2.47 -9.98
N LEU A 67 7.12 1.22 -10.35
CA LEU A 67 6.78 0.17 -9.38
C LEU A 67 8.07 -0.59 -9.04
N VAL A 68 8.35 -0.76 -7.75
CA VAL A 68 9.47 -1.61 -7.34
C VAL A 68 9.00 -3.05 -7.23
N MET A 69 9.66 -3.94 -7.96
CA MET A 69 9.31 -5.36 -8.06
C MET A 69 10.60 -6.15 -8.31
N ASP A 70 10.75 -7.30 -7.64
CA ASP A 70 11.94 -8.14 -7.73
C ASP A 70 13.25 -7.38 -7.42
N GLY A 71 13.19 -6.40 -6.51
CA GLY A 71 14.32 -5.55 -6.14
C GLY A 71 14.71 -4.53 -7.21
N LYS A 72 13.86 -4.31 -8.23
CA LYS A 72 14.14 -3.39 -9.34
C LYS A 72 13.04 -2.35 -9.47
N LYS A 73 13.40 -1.11 -9.82
CA LYS A 73 12.44 -0.07 -10.20
C LYS A 73 12.06 -0.26 -11.66
N ARG A 74 10.76 -0.34 -11.93
CA ARG A 74 10.21 -0.56 -13.27
C ARG A 74 9.32 0.60 -13.65
N GLY A 75 9.75 1.39 -14.64
CA GLY A 75 9.03 2.58 -15.07
C GLY A 75 7.69 2.22 -15.71
N ILE A 76 6.62 2.89 -15.30
CA ILE A 76 5.29 2.73 -15.89
C ILE A 76 5.18 3.73 -17.05
N VAL A 77 4.97 3.23 -18.27
CA VAL A 77 5.18 4.02 -19.50
C VAL A 77 4.16 5.13 -19.73
N SER A 78 2.98 5.03 -19.12
CA SER A 78 1.91 6.03 -19.27
C SER A 78 0.95 6.01 -18.08
N ALA A 79 0.18 7.09 -17.92
CA ALA A 79 -0.92 7.12 -16.95
C ALA A 79 -2.00 6.08 -17.28
N GLU A 80 -2.23 5.79 -18.56
CA GLU A 80 -3.16 4.74 -18.98
C GLU A 80 -2.73 3.37 -18.46
N VAL A 81 -1.45 3.00 -18.64
CA VAL A 81 -0.90 1.75 -18.09
C VAL A 81 -0.96 1.74 -16.56
N TYR A 82 -0.67 2.87 -15.91
CA TYR A 82 -0.80 2.99 -14.47
C TYR A 82 -2.20 2.63 -13.97
N PHE A 83 -3.24 3.17 -14.62
CA PHE A 83 -4.63 2.93 -14.23
C PHE A 83 -5.19 1.58 -14.65
N LYS A 84 -4.42 0.72 -15.34
CA LYS A 84 -4.71 -0.72 -15.49
C LYS A 84 -4.40 -1.51 -14.21
N LEU A 85 -3.59 -0.97 -13.30
CA LEU A 85 -3.13 -1.65 -12.08
C LEU A 85 -3.60 -0.97 -10.78
N PHE A 86 -3.77 0.35 -10.80
CA PHE A 86 -4.06 1.17 -9.61
C PHE A 86 -5.32 2.04 -9.82
N ASN A 87 -5.92 2.53 -8.73
CA ASN A 87 -7.11 3.41 -8.80
C ASN A 87 -6.81 4.91 -8.62
N SER A 88 -5.65 5.26 -8.07
CA SER A 88 -5.30 6.62 -7.67
C SER A 88 -3.78 6.78 -7.64
N TRP A 89 -3.33 8.04 -7.64
CA TRP A 89 -1.92 8.39 -7.45
C TRP A 89 -1.48 8.34 -5.98
N ASP A 90 -2.41 8.06 -5.05
CA ASP A 90 -2.11 8.00 -3.63
C ASP A 90 -1.16 6.86 -3.30
N GLY A 91 -0.27 7.09 -2.32
CA GLY A 91 0.72 6.11 -1.86
C GLY A 91 2.00 6.05 -2.70
N ILE A 92 2.20 6.98 -3.64
CA ILE A 92 3.50 7.16 -4.31
C ILE A 92 4.48 7.81 -3.33
N ARG A 93 5.65 7.19 -3.19
CA ARG A 93 6.75 7.72 -2.38
C ARG A 93 7.69 8.54 -3.24
N GLU A 94 8.02 9.74 -2.78
CA GLU A 94 8.92 10.65 -3.47
C GLU A 94 10.32 10.60 -2.85
N TYR A 95 11.35 10.56 -3.69
CA TYR A 95 12.75 10.55 -3.30
C TYR A 95 13.53 11.59 -4.09
N SER A 96 14.62 12.12 -3.52
CA SER A 96 15.52 13.02 -4.26
C SER A 96 16.28 12.30 -5.38
N SER A 97 16.57 11.00 -5.21
CA SER A 97 17.13 10.13 -6.25
C SER A 97 16.74 8.67 -6.02
N LEU A 98 16.53 7.92 -7.10
CA LEU A 98 16.27 6.48 -7.13
C LEU A 98 17.46 5.67 -7.66
N SER A 99 18.63 6.28 -7.81
CA SER A 99 19.84 5.67 -8.39
C SER A 99 20.35 4.42 -7.65
N SER A 100 19.98 4.24 -6.38
CA SER A 100 20.33 3.07 -5.57
C SER A 100 19.47 1.83 -5.83
N ILE A 101 18.34 1.97 -6.53
CA ILE A 101 17.45 0.86 -6.90
C ILE A 101 17.80 0.46 -8.34
N PRO A 102 18.20 -0.79 -8.61
CA PRO A 102 18.50 -1.25 -9.96
C PRO A 102 17.31 -1.08 -10.92
N ASP A 103 17.59 -0.80 -12.18
CA ASP A 103 16.56 -0.74 -13.23
C ASP A 103 16.07 -2.14 -13.61
N GLY A 104 14.76 -2.25 -13.81
CA GLY A 104 14.11 -3.41 -14.41
C GLY A 104 13.44 -3.06 -15.73
N PRO A 105 12.90 -4.06 -16.44
CA PRO A 105 12.08 -3.82 -17.62
C PRO A 105 10.93 -2.87 -17.31
N VAL A 106 10.53 -2.03 -18.26
CA VAL A 106 9.37 -1.15 -18.07
C VAL A 106 8.09 -1.96 -17.87
N ILE A 107 7.09 -1.36 -17.26
CA ILE A 107 5.72 -1.87 -17.24
C ILE A 107 5.02 -1.20 -18.42
N GLY A 108 4.85 -1.97 -19.49
CA GLY A 108 4.33 -1.52 -20.78
C GLY A 108 2.83 -1.80 -20.98
N GLU A 109 2.36 -1.63 -22.21
CA GLU A 109 0.94 -1.66 -22.55
C GLU A 109 0.22 -2.99 -22.29
N ASN A 110 0.97 -4.09 -22.25
CA ASN A 110 0.45 -5.43 -21.97
C ASN A 110 0.14 -5.67 -20.48
N ALA A 111 0.52 -4.75 -19.60
CA ALA A 111 0.32 -4.91 -18.16
C ALA A 111 -1.17 -4.89 -17.80
N GLN A 112 -1.64 -5.96 -17.16
CA GLN A 112 -3.03 -6.12 -16.77
C GLN A 112 -3.13 -7.02 -15.54
N LEU A 113 -4.07 -6.74 -14.65
CA LEU A 113 -4.50 -7.70 -13.63
C LEU A 113 -5.59 -8.59 -14.21
N ILE A 114 -5.39 -9.90 -14.17
CA ILE A 114 -6.34 -10.88 -14.73
C ILE A 114 -6.65 -12.00 -13.75
N LYS A 115 -7.80 -12.64 -13.93
CA LYS A 115 -8.08 -13.96 -13.38
C LYS A 115 -8.83 -14.79 -14.42
N PHE A 116 -8.80 -16.11 -14.26
CA PHE A 116 -9.62 -17.01 -15.07
C PHE A 116 -10.96 -17.29 -14.38
N GLN A 117 -12.00 -17.62 -15.14
CA GLN A 117 -13.37 -17.83 -14.62
C GLN A 117 -13.41 -18.84 -13.48
N SER A 118 -12.78 -20.00 -13.64
CA SER A 118 -12.79 -21.09 -12.66
C SER A 118 -11.62 -21.04 -11.66
N SER A 119 -10.83 -19.95 -11.64
CA SER A 119 -9.69 -19.79 -10.75
C SER A 119 -9.83 -18.59 -9.81
N ALA A 120 -9.45 -18.78 -8.55
CA ALA A 120 -9.30 -17.69 -7.57
C ALA A 120 -7.97 -16.95 -7.73
N THR A 121 -6.97 -17.54 -8.38
CA THR A 121 -5.65 -16.94 -8.55
C THR A 121 -5.74 -15.72 -9.47
N VAL A 122 -5.21 -14.61 -8.98
CA VAL A 122 -5.00 -13.38 -9.77
C VAL A 122 -3.59 -13.40 -10.32
N TYR A 123 -3.43 -12.93 -11.55
CA TYR A 123 -2.15 -12.82 -12.22
C TYR A 123 -1.90 -11.37 -12.64
N LEU A 124 -0.64 -10.96 -12.62
CA LEU A 124 -0.16 -9.83 -13.39
C LEU A 124 0.30 -10.34 -14.75
N LEU A 125 -0.30 -9.84 -15.83
CA LEU A 125 0.32 -9.94 -17.15
C LEU A 125 1.53 -9.01 -17.17
N ASP A 126 2.69 -9.58 -17.47
CA ASP A 126 3.98 -8.93 -17.34
C ASP A 126 4.89 -9.31 -18.52
N GLU A 127 6.01 -8.62 -18.70
CA GLU A 127 7.02 -8.97 -19.69
C GLU A 127 8.28 -9.55 -19.02
N GLU A 128 8.58 -10.80 -19.35
CA GLU A 128 9.81 -11.49 -18.92
C GLU A 128 10.54 -12.02 -20.17
N ASN A 129 11.82 -11.70 -20.32
CA ASN A 129 12.65 -12.13 -21.45
C ASN A 129 12.03 -11.83 -22.84
N GLY A 130 11.40 -10.67 -22.99
CA GLY A 130 10.79 -10.22 -24.25
C GLY A 130 9.48 -10.93 -24.61
N ARG A 131 8.81 -11.58 -23.64
CA ARG A 131 7.53 -12.27 -23.83
C ARG A 131 6.55 -11.87 -22.74
N VAL A 132 5.27 -11.81 -23.11
CA VAL A 132 4.19 -11.63 -22.14
C VAL A 132 3.99 -12.95 -21.38
N VAL A 133 4.03 -12.88 -20.06
CA VAL A 133 3.84 -13.99 -19.12
C VAL A 133 2.71 -13.65 -18.14
N LYS A 134 2.11 -14.66 -17.51
CA LYS A 134 1.23 -14.48 -16.35
C LYS A 134 1.99 -14.79 -15.06
N ARG A 135 2.21 -13.77 -14.24
CA ARG A 135 2.85 -13.91 -12.92
C ARG A 135 1.79 -14.12 -11.84
N GLY A 136 1.77 -15.30 -11.23
CA GLY A 136 0.79 -15.63 -10.20
C GLY A 136 1.02 -14.82 -8.92
N ILE A 137 -0.01 -14.11 -8.47
CA ILE A 137 0.00 -13.37 -7.20
C ILE A 137 -0.43 -14.34 -6.10
N THR A 138 0.51 -14.69 -5.22
CA THR A 138 0.38 -15.85 -4.32
C THR A 138 -0.64 -15.68 -3.19
N SER A 139 -1.01 -14.44 -2.86
CA SER A 139 -2.01 -14.16 -1.83
C SER A 139 -2.64 -12.78 -1.97
N ALA A 140 -3.80 -12.58 -1.35
CA ALA A 140 -4.41 -11.26 -1.19
C ALA A 140 -3.48 -10.28 -0.45
N SER A 141 -2.67 -10.77 0.50
CA SER A 141 -1.68 -9.95 1.20
C SER A 141 -0.62 -9.41 0.25
N VAL A 142 -0.12 -10.23 -0.69
CA VAL A 142 0.83 -9.77 -1.71
C VAL A 142 0.14 -8.80 -2.66
N PHE A 143 -1.07 -9.10 -3.13
CA PHE A 143 -1.85 -8.19 -3.97
C PHE A 143 -1.98 -6.79 -3.34
N ASN A 144 -2.37 -6.75 -2.07
CA ASN A 144 -2.54 -5.51 -1.30
C ASN A 144 -1.20 -4.82 -0.99
N LYS A 145 -0.12 -5.58 -0.77
CA LYS A 145 1.24 -5.02 -0.58
C LYS A 145 1.68 -4.21 -1.79
N TYR A 146 1.38 -4.69 -2.99
CA TYR A 146 1.64 -3.95 -4.24
C TYR A 146 0.67 -2.80 -4.46
N ASN A 147 -0.33 -2.63 -3.59
CA ASN A 147 -1.43 -1.69 -3.72
C ASN A 147 -2.17 -1.82 -5.05
N PHE A 148 -2.16 -3.02 -5.64
CA PHE A 148 -2.99 -3.32 -6.80
C PHE A 148 -4.45 -3.16 -6.41
N ASP A 149 -5.26 -2.75 -7.38
CA ASP A 149 -6.68 -2.52 -7.14
C ASP A 149 -7.53 -3.68 -7.64
N TRP A 150 -8.35 -4.24 -6.74
CA TRP A 150 -9.20 -5.40 -7.03
C TRP A 150 -10.24 -5.14 -8.14
N SER A 151 -10.68 -3.88 -8.31
CA SER A 151 -11.62 -3.49 -9.38
C SER A 151 -10.98 -3.49 -10.78
N LYS A 152 -9.64 -3.57 -10.85
CA LYS A 152 -8.90 -3.59 -12.12
C LYS A 152 -8.68 -4.99 -12.68
N ILE A 153 -9.15 -6.02 -11.97
CA ILE A 153 -9.01 -7.41 -12.40
C ILE A 153 -9.98 -7.69 -13.56
N ILE A 154 -9.44 -8.09 -14.70
CA ILE A 154 -10.21 -8.59 -15.85
C ILE A 154 -10.42 -10.10 -15.69
N VAL A 155 -11.67 -10.55 -15.86
CA VAL A 155 -11.99 -11.98 -15.88
C VAL A 155 -11.89 -12.51 -17.31
N LEU A 156 -11.01 -13.48 -17.53
CA LEU A 156 -10.82 -14.15 -18.82
C LEU A 156 -11.45 -15.55 -18.81
N ALA A 157 -11.87 -16.01 -19.98
CA ALA A 157 -12.33 -17.38 -20.17
C ALA A 157 -11.21 -18.39 -19.88
N ASP A 158 -11.56 -19.55 -19.32
CA ASP A 158 -10.57 -20.58 -18.97
C ASP A 158 -9.81 -21.12 -20.20
N SER A 159 -10.41 -21.04 -21.40
CA SER A 159 -9.77 -21.41 -22.66
C SER A 159 -8.53 -20.58 -23.00
N LEU A 160 -8.43 -19.35 -22.46
CA LEU A 160 -7.27 -18.47 -22.64
C LEU A 160 -6.13 -18.75 -21.65
N LYS A 161 -6.30 -19.69 -20.71
CA LYS A 161 -5.30 -19.96 -19.66
C LYS A 161 -3.91 -20.29 -20.22
N ASN A 162 -3.87 -21.03 -21.33
CA ASN A 162 -2.63 -21.46 -21.96
C ASN A 162 -2.15 -20.48 -23.04
N ALA A 163 -2.85 -19.35 -23.27
CA ALA A 163 -2.40 -18.31 -24.19
C ALA A 163 -1.22 -17.50 -23.61
N PHE A 164 -1.06 -17.52 -22.29
CA PHE A 164 0.04 -16.86 -21.59
C PHE A 164 0.90 -17.91 -20.87
N PRO A 165 2.22 -17.97 -21.12
CA PRO A 165 3.12 -18.81 -20.34
C PRO A 165 3.18 -18.35 -18.87
N ASP A 166 3.45 -19.29 -17.95
CA ASP A 166 3.73 -18.97 -16.55
C ASP A 166 5.02 -18.17 -16.42
N GLY A 167 4.95 -17.06 -15.68
CA GLY A 167 6.10 -16.25 -15.29
C GLY A 167 6.52 -16.52 -13.84
N SER A 168 7.49 -15.73 -13.37
CA SER A 168 7.93 -15.79 -11.99
C SER A 168 6.80 -15.39 -11.04
N LEU A 169 6.60 -16.12 -9.94
CA LEU A 169 5.56 -15.78 -8.97
C LEU A 169 5.80 -14.39 -8.35
N LEU A 170 4.71 -13.74 -7.95
CA LEU A 170 4.76 -12.57 -7.09
C LEU A 170 4.45 -13.06 -5.66
N ASP A 171 5.50 -13.28 -4.89
CA ASP A 171 5.45 -13.92 -3.56
C ASP A 171 5.89 -13.03 -2.40
N LYS A 172 6.49 -11.87 -2.70
CA LYS A 172 7.14 -11.01 -1.71
C LYS A 172 6.79 -9.55 -1.87
#